data_AF-A0A1H1PXW3-F1
#
_entry.id   AF-A0A1H1PXW3-F1
#
_cell.length_a   1.000
_cell.length_b   1.000
_cell.length_c   1.000
_cell.angle_alpha   90.00
_cell.angle_beta   90.00
_cell.angle_gamma   90.00
#
_symmetry.space_group_name_H-M   'P 1'
#
loop_
_entity.id
_entity.type
_entity.pdbx_description
1 polymer ?
#
loop_
_entity_poly.entity_id
_entity_poly.type
_entity_poly.pdbx_seq_one_letter_code
_entity_poly.pdbx_strand_id
1 'polypeptide(L)'
;MSNTHKAHRPNALADRIAGINDPSMGDERERDVILRAYMFGSVLTIYVFLALAVLFAVIGAGFWTLPLLLGSGVLSFAVASYCKRENVDFDLATALSSPRRLIISYVTCGVFAVAWVFAMGFHQITGHPLLAAGLGSTIESANGSSIVIGGLVGVAIAIVAMTISRQRKLKQARIEAARAADVEDED
;
A
#
# COMPACT_ATOMS: atom_id res chain seq x y z
N MET A 1 -9.49 2.12 -38.14
CA MET A 1 -9.35 2.55 -36.73
C MET A 1 -10.31 1.71 -35.89
N SER A 2 -9.80 0.77 -35.10
CA SER A 2 -10.60 -0.10 -34.24
C SER A 2 -10.86 0.63 -32.91
N ASN A 3 -12.03 1.23 -32.77
CA ASN A 3 -12.51 1.77 -31.50
C ASN A 3 -12.91 0.60 -30.61
N THR A 4 -11.97 0.01 -29.88
CA THR A 4 -12.30 -0.88 -28.77
C THR A 4 -12.84 -0.01 -27.64
N HIS A 5 -14.15 0.21 -27.63
CA HIS A 5 -14.88 0.72 -26.48
C HIS A 5 -14.67 -0.31 -25.36
N LYS A 6 -13.65 -0.11 -24.51
CA LYS A 6 -13.44 -0.96 -23.33
C LYS A 6 -14.73 -0.88 -22.53
N ALA A 7 -15.42 -2.01 -22.40
CA ALA A 7 -16.64 -2.11 -21.61
C ALA A 7 -16.35 -1.52 -20.22
N HIS A 8 -17.00 -0.39 -19.90
CA HIS A 8 -16.91 0.25 -18.61
C HIS A 8 -17.40 -0.77 -17.58
N ARG A 9 -16.49 -1.27 -16.73
CA ARG A 9 -16.85 -2.21 -15.67
C ARG A 9 -17.43 -1.38 -14.53
N PRO A 10 -18.74 -1.50 -14.23
CA PRO A 10 -19.40 -0.63 -13.28
C PRO A 10 -18.84 -0.86 -11.88
N ASN A 11 -18.53 0.23 -11.19
CA ASN A 11 -18.18 0.23 -9.76
C ASN A 11 -19.41 0.22 -8.84
N ALA A 12 -20.61 0.05 -9.39
CA ALA A 12 -21.89 0.12 -8.66
C ALA A 12 -21.93 -0.71 -7.36
N LEU A 13 -21.28 -1.87 -7.31
CA LEU A 13 -21.19 -2.67 -6.09
C LEU A 13 -20.24 -2.06 -5.05
N ALA A 14 -19.10 -1.53 -5.50
CA ALA A 14 -18.17 -0.79 -4.63
C ALA A 14 -18.83 0.50 -4.12
N ASP A 15 -19.54 1.23 -4.98
CA ASP A 15 -20.26 2.45 -4.61
C ASP A 15 -21.37 2.18 -3.59
N ARG A 16 -22.04 1.02 -3.73
CA ARG A 16 -23.08 0.57 -2.79
C ARG A 16 -22.48 0.15 -1.44
N ILE A 17 -21.35 -0.56 -1.43
CA ILE A 17 -20.65 -0.94 -0.19
C ILE A 17 -20.08 0.30 0.52
N ALA A 18 -19.51 1.23 -0.25
CA ALA A 18 -18.92 2.45 0.27
C ALA A 18 -19.97 3.53 0.62
N GLY A 19 -21.24 3.33 0.25
CA GLY A 19 -22.32 4.27 0.52
C GLY A 19 -22.16 5.62 -0.20
N ILE A 20 -21.45 5.65 -1.33
CA ILE A 20 -21.11 6.92 -2.02
C ILE A 20 -22.36 7.62 -2.58
N ASN A 21 -23.40 6.83 -2.92
CA ASN A 21 -24.67 7.32 -3.46
C ASN A 21 -25.76 7.52 -2.37
N ASP A 22 -25.40 7.50 -1.09
CA ASP A 22 -26.36 7.67 0.01
C ASP A 22 -26.76 9.16 0.17
N PRO A 23 -27.99 9.50 0.60
CA PRO A 23 -28.41 10.91 0.77
C PRO A 23 -27.53 11.71 1.74
N SER A 24 -26.81 11.02 2.63
CA SER A 24 -25.81 11.60 3.53
C SER A 24 -24.57 12.18 2.81
N MET A 25 -24.40 11.91 1.51
CA MET A 25 -23.31 12.42 0.65
C MET A 25 -23.73 13.56 -0.28
N GLY A 26 -24.94 14.12 -0.08
CA GLY A 26 -25.54 15.14 -0.94
C GLY A 26 -24.88 16.53 -0.86
N ASP A 27 -24.35 16.92 0.30
CA ASP A 27 -23.59 18.17 0.46
C ASP A 27 -22.10 17.93 0.17
N GLU A 28 -21.53 18.72 -0.76
CA GLU A 28 -20.13 18.62 -1.16
C GLU A 28 -19.17 18.88 0.00
N ARG A 29 -19.55 19.78 0.92
CA ARG A 29 -18.72 20.13 2.08
C ARG A 29 -18.68 18.99 3.10
N GLU A 30 -19.83 18.40 3.40
CA GLU A 30 -19.92 17.26 4.31
C GLU A 30 -19.23 16.03 3.71
N ARG A 31 -19.44 15.78 2.41
CA ARG A 31 -18.78 14.72 1.65
C ARG A 31 -17.26 14.81 1.74
N ASP A 32 -16.68 15.98 1.54
CA ASP A 32 -15.22 16.17 1.62
C ASP A 32 -14.69 15.86 3.03
N VAL A 33 -15.37 16.32 4.09
CA VAL A 33 -14.97 16.02 5.48
C VAL A 33 -15.06 14.52 5.76
N ILE A 34 -16.13 13.86 5.33
CA ILE A 34 -16.33 12.41 5.54
C ILE A 34 -15.27 11.60 4.78
N LEU A 35 -14.98 11.94 3.52
CA LEU A 35 -13.95 11.27 2.73
C LEU A 35 -12.57 11.44 3.35
N ARG A 36 -12.23 12.62 3.87
CA ARG A 36 -10.97 12.84 4.61
C ARG A 36 -10.92 12.00 5.90
N ALA A 37 -12.03 11.87 6.62
CA ALA A 37 -12.11 11.05 7.82
C ALA A 37 -11.91 9.55 7.50
N TYR A 38 -12.55 9.03 6.45
CA TYR A 38 -12.33 7.65 5.98
C TYR A 38 -10.89 7.43 5.51
N MET A 39 -10.29 8.40 4.82
CA MET A 39 -8.88 8.31 4.43
C MET A 39 -7.96 8.29 5.66
N PHE A 40 -8.23 9.10 6.68
CA PHE A 40 -7.48 9.05 7.94
C PHE A 40 -7.65 7.70 8.65
N GLY A 41 -8.90 7.22 8.81
CA GLY A 41 -9.20 5.94 9.45
C GLY A 41 -8.57 4.75 8.73
N SER A 42 -8.55 4.78 7.40
CA SER A 42 -7.95 3.71 6.58
C SER A 42 -6.43 3.69 6.68
N VAL A 43 -5.77 4.86 6.74
CA VAL A 43 -4.32 4.96 7.03
C VAL A 43 -4.01 4.46 8.45
N LEU A 44 -4.80 4.86 9.45
CA LEU A 44 -4.65 4.37 10.82
C LEU A 44 -4.80 2.83 10.89
N THR A 45 -5.75 2.29 10.14
CA THR A 45 -5.99 0.83 10.07
C THR A 45 -4.77 0.10 9.52
N ILE A 46 -4.14 0.61 8.45
CA ILE A 46 -2.88 0.05 7.94
C ILE A 46 -1.83 -0.04 9.06
N TYR A 47 -1.66 1.03 9.85
CA TYR A 47 -0.70 1.03 10.96
C TYR A 47 -1.07 0.04 12.06
N VAL A 48 -2.35 -0.14 12.37
CA VAL A 48 -2.81 -1.17 13.31
C VAL A 48 -2.46 -2.58 12.80
N PHE A 49 -2.71 -2.87 11.52
CA PHE A 49 -2.34 -4.17 10.93
C PHE A 49 -0.82 -4.41 10.95
N LEU A 50 -0.02 -3.39 10.64
CA LEU A 50 1.45 -3.48 10.71
C LEU A 50 1.93 -3.68 12.15
N ALA A 51 1.34 -2.97 13.12
CA ALA A 51 1.66 -3.12 14.53
C ALA A 51 1.30 -4.53 15.04
N LEU A 52 0.13 -5.06 14.65
CA LEU A 52 -0.28 -6.43 14.97
C LEU A 52 0.66 -7.45 14.32
N ALA A 53 1.10 -7.22 13.08
CA ALA A 53 2.07 -8.10 12.43
C ALA A 53 3.39 -8.16 13.20
N VAL A 54 3.89 -7.02 13.68
CA VAL A 54 5.08 -6.97 14.55
C VAL A 54 4.82 -7.67 15.88
N LEU A 55 3.68 -7.40 16.53
CA LEU A 55 3.32 -8.03 17.80
C LEU A 55 3.29 -9.56 17.70
N PHE A 56 2.65 -10.08 16.65
CA PHE A 56 2.57 -11.53 16.41
C PHE A 56 3.93 -12.13 16.08
N ALA A 57 4.81 -11.40 15.39
CA ALA A 57 6.17 -11.84 15.12
C ALA A 57 7.00 -11.92 16.42
N VAL A 58 6.87 -10.92 17.31
CA VAL A 58 7.55 -10.89 18.60
C VAL A 58 7.12 -12.05 19.50
N ILE A 59 5.83 -12.38 19.50
CA ILE A 59 5.27 -13.47 20.31
C ILE A 59 5.52 -14.87 19.72
N GLY A 60 6.02 -14.94 18.47
CA GLY A 60 6.32 -16.20 17.82
C GLY A 60 5.13 -16.88 17.17
N ALA A 61 4.08 -16.14 16.81
CA ALA A 61 2.92 -16.69 16.10
C ALA A 61 3.26 -17.14 14.65
N GLY A 62 4.51 -17.02 14.23
CA GLY A 62 5.02 -17.55 12.96
C GLY A 62 4.25 -17.04 11.76
N PHE A 63 3.75 -17.97 10.94
CA PHE A 63 3.05 -17.67 9.68
C PHE A 63 1.75 -16.88 9.86
N TRP A 64 1.19 -16.79 11.07
CA TRP A 64 0.02 -15.95 11.37
C TRP A 64 0.24 -14.46 11.15
N THR A 65 1.50 -14.04 10.99
CA THR A 65 1.85 -12.66 10.64
C THR A 65 1.63 -12.34 9.15
N LEU A 66 1.64 -13.35 8.26
CA LEU A 66 1.49 -13.15 6.82
C LEU A 66 0.11 -12.57 6.43
N PRO A 67 -1.03 -13.08 6.95
CA PRO A 67 -2.32 -12.47 6.67
C PRO A 67 -2.42 -11.02 7.13
N LEU A 68 -1.74 -10.64 8.21
CA LEU A 68 -1.73 -9.25 8.71
C LEU A 68 -0.95 -8.33 7.76
N LEU A 69 0.20 -8.79 7.27
CA LEU A 69 0.97 -8.06 6.26
C LEU A 69 0.21 -7.94 4.93
N LEU A 70 -0.37 -9.03 4.44
CA LEU A 70 -1.17 -9.03 3.21
C LEU A 70 -2.41 -8.15 3.37
N GLY A 71 -3.08 -8.23 4.53
CA GLY A 71 -4.22 -7.40 4.90
C GLY A 71 -3.94 -5.91 4.82
N SER A 72 -2.75 -5.48 5.25
CA SER A 72 -2.32 -4.07 5.15
C SER A 72 -2.25 -3.57 3.69
N GLY A 73 -1.99 -4.46 2.72
CA GLY A 73 -1.93 -4.14 1.30
C GLY A 73 -3.28 -4.13 0.58
N VAL A 74 -4.32 -4.73 1.18
CA VAL A 74 -5.65 -4.88 0.55
C VAL A 74 -6.24 -3.52 0.20
N LEU A 75 -6.10 -2.52 1.09
CA LEU A 75 -6.62 -1.18 0.84
C LEU A 75 -5.97 -0.54 -0.38
N SER A 76 -4.64 -0.61 -0.48
CA SER A 76 -3.89 -0.04 -1.61
C SER A 76 -4.30 -0.69 -2.93
N PHE A 77 -4.50 -2.01 -2.93
CA PHE A 77 -4.98 -2.73 -4.10
C PHE A 77 -6.42 -2.37 -4.47
N ALA A 78 -7.31 -2.23 -3.48
CA ALA A 78 -8.70 -1.85 -3.68
C ALA A 78 -8.81 -0.45 -4.30
N VAL A 79 -8.07 0.54 -3.75
CA VAL A 79 -8.03 1.91 -4.26
C VAL A 79 -7.48 1.95 -5.68
N ALA A 80 -6.32 1.33 -5.93
CA ALA A 80 -5.72 1.31 -7.26
C ALA A 80 -6.65 0.64 -8.30
N SER A 81 -7.33 -0.45 -7.91
CA SER A 81 -8.29 -1.14 -8.77
C SER A 81 -9.54 -0.30 -9.05
N TYR A 82 -10.05 0.42 -8.06
CA TYR A 82 -11.20 1.31 -8.22
C TYR A 82 -10.86 2.47 -9.15
N CYS A 83 -9.76 3.18 -8.91
CA CYS A 83 -9.30 4.29 -9.76
C CYS A 83 -9.04 3.84 -11.20
N LYS A 84 -8.43 2.68 -11.39
CA LYS A 84 -8.19 2.11 -12.73
C LYS A 84 -9.48 1.84 -13.51
N ARG A 85 -10.58 1.49 -12.83
CA ARG A 85 -11.89 1.27 -13.47
C ARG A 85 -12.57 2.57 -13.87
N GLU A 86 -12.32 3.65 -13.13
CA GLU A 86 -12.78 5.01 -13.45
C GLU A 86 -11.83 5.80 -14.37
N ASN A 87 -10.82 5.13 -14.96
CA ASN A 87 -9.79 5.77 -15.79
C ASN A 87 -9.01 6.89 -15.08
N VAL A 88 -8.93 6.85 -13.76
CA VAL A 88 -8.11 7.77 -12.95
C VAL A 88 -6.72 7.17 -12.78
N ASP A 89 -5.69 7.88 -13.23
CA ASP A 89 -4.29 7.45 -13.03
C ASP A 89 -3.84 7.70 -11.58
N PHE A 90 -4.14 6.72 -10.72
CA PHE A 90 -3.74 6.72 -9.32
C PHE A 90 -2.23 6.76 -9.12
N ASP A 91 -1.46 6.14 -10.04
CA ASP A 91 0.00 6.12 -9.95
C ASP A 91 0.57 7.53 -10.19
N LEU A 92 0.00 8.26 -11.16
CA LEU A 92 0.37 9.65 -11.42
C LEU A 92 -0.03 10.56 -10.25
N ALA A 93 -1.25 10.43 -9.73
CA ALA A 93 -1.70 11.20 -8.56
C ALA A 93 -0.79 10.98 -7.34
N THR A 94 -0.36 9.72 -7.13
CA THR A 94 0.60 9.37 -6.07
C THR A 94 1.99 9.92 -6.36
N ALA A 95 2.45 9.89 -7.62
CA ALA A 95 3.76 10.41 -8.00
C ALA A 95 3.90 11.93 -7.79
N LEU A 96 2.82 12.67 -8.05
CA LEU A 96 2.71 14.12 -7.86
C LEU A 96 2.55 14.54 -6.39
N SER A 97 2.31 13.59 -5.48
CA SER A 97 2.19 13.89 -4.06
C SER A 97 3.48 14.50 -3.48
N SER A 98 3.33 15.32 -2.44
CA SER A 98 4.45 15.98 -1.77
C SER A 98 5.53 14.98 -1.34
N PRO A 99 6.81 15.25 -1.64
CA PRO A 99 7.90 14.34 -1.28
C PRO A 99 7.97 14.14 0.24
N ARG A 100 7.61 15.16 1.04
CA ARG A 100 7.56 15.05 2.51
C ARG A 100 6.55 13.99 2.96
N ARG A 101 5.37 13.93 2.32
CA ARG A 101 4.33 12.94 2.65
C ARG A 101 4.80 11.52 2.31
N LEU A 102 5.44 11.35 1.16
CA LEU A 102 6.00 10.05 0.75
C LEU A 102 7.11 9.58 1.69
N ILE A 103 8.04 10.47 2.05
CA ILE A 103 9.12 10.15 3.00
C ILE A 103 8.53 9.71 4.34
N ILE A 104 7.55 10.44 4.90
CA ILE A 104 6.91 10.05 6.17
C ILE A 104 6.28 8.67 6.06
N SER A 105 5.60 8.37 4.96
CA SER A 105 4.98 7.07 4.71
C SER A 105 6.02 5.94 4.62
N TYR A 106 7.09 6.14 3.85
CA TYR A 106 8.16 5.15 3.70
C TYR A 106 8.93 4.93 5.00
N VAL A 107 9.21 5.99 5.76
CA VAL A 107 9.89 5.88 7.05
C VAL A 107 9.02 5.12 8.05
N THR A 108 7.74 5.48 8.18
CA THR A 108 6.82 4.79 9.10
C THR A 108 6.63 3.32 8.74
N CYS A 109 6.32 3.00 7.48
CA CYS A 109 6.21 1.61 7.02
C CYS A 109 7.54 0.86 7.13
N GLY A 110 8.67 1.52 6.84
CA GLY A 110 10.01 0.97 6.96
C GLY A 110 10.37 0.55 8.39
N VAL A 111 10.00 1.37 9.38
CA VAL A 111 10.20 1.04 10.81
C VAL A 111 9.44 -0.25 11.17
N PHE A 112 8.19 -0.39 10.76
CA PHE A 112 7.42 -1.63 11.00
C PHE A 112 8.02 -2.83 10.27
N ALA A 113 8.44 -2.66 9.01
CA ALA A 113 9.06 -3.73 8.23
C ALA A 113 10.37 -4.23 8.86
N VAL A 114 11.24 -3.32 9.29
CA VAL A 114 12.50 -3.66 9.97
C VAL A 114 12.22 -4.36 11.30
N ALA A 115 11.28 -3.87 12.10
CA ALA A 115 10.89 -4.51 13.36
C ALA A 115 10.36 -5.93 13.13
N TRP A 116 9.53 -6.13 12.11
CA TRP A 116 8.99 -7.44 11.74
C TRP A 116 10.08 -8.41 11.28
N VAL A 117 10.97 -7.97 10.37
CA VAL A 117 12.10 -8.80 9.89
C VAL A 117 13.03 -9.17 11.04
N PHE A 118 13.32 -8.23 11.95
CA PHE A 118 14.15 -8.48 13.12
C PHE A 118 13.52 -9.53 14.04
N ALA A 119 12.23 -9.38 14.38
CA ALA A 119 11.52 -10.32 15.25
C ALA A 119 11.46 -11.73 14.65
N MET A 120 11.15 -11.83 13.36
CA MET A 120 11.17 -13.10 12.64
C MET A 120 12.57 -13.70 12.58
N GLY A 121 13.58 -12.89 12.26
CA GLY A 121 14.97 -13.33 12.19
C GLY A 121 15.49 -13.85 13.51
N PHE A 122 15.16 -13.16 14.61
CA PHE A 122 15.50 -13.63 15.95
C PHE A 122 14.89 -15.01 16.21
N HIS A 123 13.58 -15.17 16.00
CA HIS A 123 12.88 -16.44 16.21
C HIS A 123 13.50 -17.59 15.39
N GLN A 124 13.93 -17.30 14.16
CA GLN A 124 14.56 -18.28 13.28
C GLN A 124 15.99 -18.65 13.68
N ILE A 125 16.77 -17.69 14.20
CA ILE A 125 18.17 -17.92 14.58
C ILE A 125 18.26 -18.62 15.94
N THR A 126 17.45 -18.20 16.91
CA THR A 126 17.50 -18.73 18.28
C THR A 126 16.59 -19.92 18.50
N GLY A 127 15.65 -20.18 17.57
CA GLY A 127 14.61 -21.19 17.74
C GLY A 127 13.56 -20.84 18.81
N HIS A 128 13.60 -19.61 19.35
CA HIS A 128 12.72 -19.14 20.41
C HIS A 128 12.19 -17.74 20.08
N PRO A 129 10.90 -17.46 20.32
CA PRO A 129 10.39 -16.11 20.13
C PRO A 129 10.99 -15.12 21.13
N LEU A 130 10.94 -13.83 20.80
CA LEU A 130 11.35 -12.75 21.71
C LEU A 130 10.53 -12.77 23.01
N LEU A 131 9.24 -13.09 22.91
CA LEU A 131 8.36 -13.29 24.06
C LEU A 131 7.62 -14.62 23.92
N ALA A 132 7.84 -15.53 24.86
CA ALA A 132 7.17 -16.82 24.91
C ALA A 132 5.77 -16.71 25.51
N ALA A 133 4.76 -16.35 24.70
CA ALA A 133 3.37 -16.27 25.16
C ALA A 133 2.55 -17.56 24.91
N GLY A 134 3.22 -18.70 24.65
CA GLY A 134 2.55 -20.00 24.45
C GLY A 134 1.86 -20.19 23.10
N LEU A 135 1.97 -19.23 22.18
CA LEU A 135 1.44 -19.29 20.80
C LEU A 135 2.46 -19.83 19.79
N GLY A 136 3.63 -20.29 20.27
CA GLY A 136 4.76 -20.64 19.43
C GLY A 136 4.52 -21.88 18.57
N SER A 137 4.42 -21.68 17.25
CA SER A 137 4.67 -22.76 16.30
C SER A 137 6.18 -22.99 16.21
N THR A 138 6.65 -24.22 16.34
CA THR A 138 8.02 -24.58 15.94
C THR A 138 8.15 -24.31 14.46
N ILE A 139 8.81 -23.22 14.08
CA ILE A 139 9.22 -23.08 12.69
C ILE A 139 10.40 -24.02 12.54
N GLU A 140 10.20 -25.13 11.82
CA GLU A 140 11.29 -26.04 11.47
C GLU A 140 12.40 -25.22 10.82
N SER A 141 13.62 -25.35 11.36
CA SER A 141 14.75 -24.50 11.03
C SER A 141 15.22 -24.72 9.60
N ALA A 142 14.55 -24.10 8.63
CA ALA A 142 15.08 -23.93 7.29
C ALA A 142 16.00 -22.70 7.33
N ASN A 143 17.31 -22.90 7.55
CA ASN A 143 18.38 -21.89 7.52
C ASN A 143 17.88 -20.46 7.80
N GLY A 144 17.81 -20.06 9.07
CA GLY A 144 17.13 -18.82 9.51
C GLY A 144 17.58 -17.52 8.83
N SER A 145 18.72 -17.54 8.14
CA SER A 145 19.19 -16.48 7.25
C SER A 145 18.24 -16.20 6.07
N SER A 146 17.56 -17.22 5.54
CA SER A 146 16.79 -17.12 4.28
C SER A 146 15.58 -16.18 4.36
N ILE A 147 14.81 -16.24 5.45
CA ILE A 147 13.64 -15.38 5.68
C ILE A 147 14.07 -13.94 5.97
N VAL A 148 15.14 -13.75 6.73
CA VAL A 148 15.67 -12.41 7.03
C VAL A 148 16.20 -11.76 5.76
N ILE A 149 17.01 -12.48 5.00
CA ILE A 149 17.55 -12.01 3.72
C ILE A 149 16.39 -11.75 2.75
N GLY A 150 15.43 -12.67 2.63
CA GLY A 150 14.26 -12.51 1.79
C GLY A 150 13.41 -11.30 2.15
N GLY A 151 13.20 -11.05 3.44
CA GLY A 151 12.49 -9.88 3.95
C GLY A 151 13.20 -8.57 3.64
N LEU A 152 14.50 -8.47 3.92
CA LEU A 152 15.31 -7.28 3.63
C LEU A 152 15.39 -7.01 2.12
N VAL A 153 15.66 -8.06 1.32
CA VAL A 153 15.73 -7.97 -0.14
C VAL A 153 14.37 -7.55 -0.71
N GLY A 154 13.28 -8.13 -0.20
CA GLY A 154 11.92 -7.76 -0.60
C GLY A 154 11.60 -6.28 -0.35
N VAL A 155 11.94 -5.76 0.84
CA VAL A 155 11.78 -4.33 1.17
C VAL A 155 12.62 -3.45 0.25
N ALA A 156 13.88 -3.81 0.01
CA ALA A 156 14.78 -3.06 -0.87
C ALA A 156 14.24 -3.02 -2.32
N ILE A 157 13.83 -4.17 -2.86
CA ILE A 157 13.23 -4.27 -4.20
C ILE A 157 11.96 -3.41 -4.29
N ALA A 158 11.09 -3.46 -3.28
CA ALA A 158 9.86 -2.68 -3.25
C ALA A 158 10.15 -1.17 -3.29
N ILE A 159 11.08 -0.68 -2.46
CA ILE A 159 11.48 0.73 -2.43
C ILE A 159 12.05 1.18 -3.79
N VAL A 160 12.95 0.37 -4.37
CA VAL A 160 13.56 0.66 -5.68
C VAL A 160 12.51 0.68 -6.78
N ALA A 161 11.63 -0.33 -6.83
CA ALA A 161 10.56 -0.42 -7.82
C ALA A 161 9.60 0.78 -7.73
N MET A 162 9.19 1.18 -6.52
CA MET A 162 8.35 2.36 -6.29
C MET A 162 9.04 3.66 -6.70
N THR A 163 10.35 3.77 -6.44
CA THR A 163 11.13 4.97 -6.80
C THR A 163 11.25 5.09 -8.32
N ILE A 164 11.56 3.99 -9.01
CA ILE A 164 11.68 3.95 -10.46
C ILE A 164 10.33 4.21 -11.13
N SER A 165 9.24 3.59 -10.66
CA SER A 165 7.90 3.80 -11.22
C SER A 165 7.47 5.26 -11.10
N ARG A 166 7.72 5.88 -9.95
CA ARG A 166 7.47 7.31 -9.72
C ARG A 166 8.26 8.19 -10.68
N GLN A 167 9.57 7.98 -10.82
CA GLN A 167 10.39 8.77 -11.74
C GLN A 167 9.93 8.64 -13.19
N ARG A 168 9.55 7.42 -13.62
CA ARG A 168 9.01 7.18 -14.97
C ARG A 168 7.70 7.93 -15.19
N LYS A 169 6.76 7.86 -14.24
CA LYS A 169 5.47 8.58 -14.30
C LYS A 169 5.64 10.09 -14.33
N LEU A 170 6.52 10.64 -13.49
CA LEU A 170 6.84 12.07 -13.51
C LEU A 170 7.47 12.50 -14.84
N LYS A 171 8.35 11.67 -15.42
CA LYS A 171 8.95 11.95 -16.72
C LYS A 171 7.91 11.93 -17.84
N GLN A 172 6.99 10.96 -17.82
CA GLN A 172 5.89 10.86 -18.78
C GLN A 172 5.00 12.11 -18.72
N ALA A 173 4.56 12.50 -17.53
CA ALA A 173 3.74 13.70 -17.34
C ALA A 173 4.41 14.98 -17.83
N ARG A 174 5.73 15.12 -17.63
CA ARG A 174 6.49 16.27 -18.17
C ARG A 174 6.56 16.28 -19.70
N ILE A 175 6.71 15.12 -20.32
CA ILE A 175 6.75 15.00 -21.78
C ILE A 175 5.37 15.29 -22.38
N GLU A 176 4.30 14.81 -21.75
CA GLU A 176 2.92 15.09 -22.17
C GLU A 176 2.58 16.57 -22.04
N ALA A 177 2.99 17.22 -20.95
CA ALA A 177 2.81 18.67 -20.77
C ALA A 177 3.59 19.49 -21.81
N ALA A 178 4.83 19.09 -22.12
CA ALA A 178 5.62 19.77 -23.16
C ALA A 178 4.97 19.63 -24.55
N ARG A 179 4.46 18.43 -24.89
CA ARG A 179 3.75 18.20 -26.15
C ARG A 179 2.45 18.99 -26.25
N ALA A 180 1.73 19.18 -25.15
CA ALA A 180 0.52 19.99 -25.15
C ALA A 180 0.81 21.48 -25.40
N ALA A 181 1.89 21.99 -24.81
CA ALA A 181 2.34 23.37 -25.05
C ALA A 181 2.76 23.60 -26.51
N ASP A 182 3.50 22.66 -27.11
CA ASP A 182 3.90 22.75 -28.53
C ASP A 182 2.69 22.79 -29.49
N VAL A 183 1.56 22.18 -29.12
CA VAL A 183 0.33 22.19 -29.94
C VAL A 183 -0.46 23.49 -29.79
N GLU A 184 -0.49 24.09 -28.59
CA GLU A 184 -1.17 25.38 -28.37
C GLU A 184 -0.45 26.56 -29.06
N ASP A 185 0.86 26.45 -29.32
CA ASP A 185 1.63 27.50 -30.02
C ASP A 185 1.52 27.42 -31.56
N GLU A 186 0.93 26.35 -32.12
CA GLU A 186 0.74 26.14 -33.57
C GLU A 186 -0.67 26.51 -34.10
N ASP A 187 -1.62 26.89 -33.22
CA ASP A 187 -2.99 27.34 -33.54
C ASP A 187 -3.14 28.88 -33.42
#